data_AF-A0A7X6UI30-F1
#
_entry.id   AF-A0A7X6UI30-F1
#
_cell.length_a   1.000
_cell.length_b   1.000
_cell.length_c   1.000
_cell.angle_alpha   90.00
_cell.angle_beta   90.00
_cell.angle_gamma   90.00
#
_symmetry.space_group_name_H-M   'P 1'
#
loop_
_entity.id
_entity.type
_entity.pdbx_description
1 polymer ?
#
loop_
_entity_poly.entity_id
_entity_poly.type
_entity_poly.pdbx_seq_one_letter_code
_entity_poly.pdbx_strand_id
1 'polypeptide(L)'
;MLKFNPTTPMQFYYAEGEYVSGQGMNRTWELIESEPYNIFYGEWKGSYGDRSLAAESLGVKDSATVRTFYNPVIYAKLRGEQVVVIKNADSTAIIDGVPDRNNPNVYELWGGVDNMKEENLFLEFRVRRYEGL
;
A
#
# COMPACT_ATOMS: atom_id res chain seq x y z
N MET A 1 -19.15 13.49 12.58
CA MET A 1 -18.80 13.79 11.18
C MET A 1 -17.48 13.09 10.88
N LEU A 2 -17.40 12.31 9.79
CA LEU A 2 -16.16 11.60 9.42
C LEU A 2 -15.07 12.63 9.09
N LYS A 3 -13.85 12.43 9.60
CA LYS A 3 -12.72 13.38 9.45
C LYS A 3 -12.03 13.29 8.06
N PHE A 4 -12.41 12.32 7.24
CA PHE A 4 -11.86 12.07 5.90
C PHE A 4 -12.93 11.39 5.03
N ASN A 5 -12.73 11.36 3.71
CA ASN A 5 -13.68 10.81 2.75
C ASN A 5 -13.21 9.44 2.17
N PRO A 6 -13.61 8.30 2.77
CA PRO A 6 -13.19 6.97 2.34
C PRO A 6 -13.97 6.49 1.12
N THR A 7 -13.69 7.03 -0.07
CA THR A 7 -14.39 6.65 -1.31
C THR A 7 -13.65 5.62 -2.15
N THR A 8 -12.35 5.44 -1.93
CA THR A 8 -11.49 4.62 -2.79
C THR A 8 -11.35 3.22 -2.19
N PRO A 9 -11.83 2.15 -2.85
CA PRO A 9 -11.58 0.79 -2.41
C PRO A 9 -10.11 0.43 -2.65
N MET A 10 -9.54 -0.35 -1.73
CA MET A 10 -8.13 -0.73 -1.75
C MET A 10 -7.97 -2.16 -1.24
N GLN A 11 -7.01 -2.88 -1.81
CA GLN A 11 -6.53 -4.15 -1.27
C GLN A 11 -5.07 -4.01 -0.88
N PHE A 12 -4.63 -4.78 0.12
CA PHE A 12 -3.25 -4.75 0.58
C PHE A 12 -2.64 -6.14 0.41
N TYR A 13 -1.43 -6.20 -0.12
CA TYR A 13 -0.64 -7.42 -0.24
C TYR A 13 0.67 -7.22 0.51
N TYR A 14 1.14 -8.24 1.22
CA TYR A 14 2.45 -8.20 1.87
C TYR A 14 3.37 -9.26 1.26
N ALA A 15 4.66 -8.95 1.21
CA ALA A 15 5.67 -9.91 0.80
C ALA A 15 6.00 -10.83 1.98
N GLU A 16 5.54 -12.07 1.93
CA GLU A 16 5.95 -13.12 2.85
C GLU A 16 7.25 -13.73 2.36
N GLY A 17 8.22 -13.84 3.26
CA GLY A 17 9.55 -14.34 2.95
C GLY A 17 9.83 -15.65 3.69
N GLU A 18 10.00 -16.74 2.96
CA GLU A 18 10.49 -18.00 3.52
C GLU A 18 11.95 -18.21 3.12
N TYR A 19 12.81 -18.55 4.09
CA TYR A 19 14.18 -18.93 3.79
C TYR A 19 14.23 -20.39 3.37
N VAL A 20 14.57 -20.63 2.10
CA VAL A 20 14.80 -21.96 1.57
C VAL A 20 16.31 -22.19 1.49
N SER A 21 16.81 -23.14 2.29
CA SER A 21 18.23 -23.47 2.32
C SER A 21 18.73 -23.85 0.92
N GLY A 22 19.78 -23.18 0.45
CA GLY A 22 20.36 -23.39 -0.89
C GLY A 22 19.70 -22.60 -2.04
N GLN A 23 18.54 -21.97 -1.83
CA GLN A 23 17.85 -21.14 -2.84
C GLN A 23 17.75 -19.67 -2.42
N GLY A 24 17.99 -19.35 -1.14
CA GLY A 24 17.90 -18.00 -0.61
C GLY A 24 16.50 -17.69 -0.11
N MET A 25 16.15 -16.40 -0.09
CA MET A 25 14.85 -15.95 0.40
C MET A 25 13.85 -15.96 -0.73
N ASN A 26 12.87 -16.87 -0.66
CA ASN A 26 11.73 -16.87 -1.56
C ASN A 26 10.72 -15.83 -1.08
N ARG A 27 10.08 -15.11 -2.00
CA ARG A 27 9.08 -14.09 -1.67
C ARG A 27 7.78 -14.35 -2.42
N THR A 28 6.70 -14.55 -1.67
CA THR A 28 5.33 -14.62 -2.19
C THR A 28 4.54 -13.40 -1.74
N TRP A 29 3.57 -12.97 -2.53
CA TRP A 29 2.69 -11.85 -2.18
C TRP A 29 1.35 -12.36 -1.71
N GLU A 30 1.07 -12.18 -0.43
CA GLU A 30 -0.16 -12.67 0.21
C GLU A 30 -1.12 -11.51 0.45
N LEU A 31 -2.41 -11.75 0.23
CA LEU A 31 -3.46 -10.78 0.49
C LEU A 31 -3.63 -10.59 2.01
N ILE A 32 -3.68 -9.33 2.47
CA ILE A 32 -4.00 -9.02 3.86
C ILE A 32 -5.51 -9.07 4.03
N GLU A 33 -5.98 -10.06 4.80
CA GLU A 33 -7.38 -10.21 5.17
C GLU A 33 -7.61 -9.81 6.63
N SER A 34 -8.73 -9.14 6.89
CA SER A 34 -9.23 -8.83 8.21
C SER A 34 -10.67 -9.33 8.28
N GLU A 35 -10.84 -10.61 8.59
CA GLU A 35 -12.10 -11.35 8.48
C GLU A 35 -13.34 -10.52 8.89
N PRO A 36 -14.40 -10.49 8.07
CA PRO A 36 -14.59 -11.11 6.75
C PRO A 36 -14.13 -10.23 5.56
N TYR A 37 -13.32 -9.18 5.78
CA TYR A 37 -13.05 -8.15 4.77
C TYR A 37 -11.61 -8.23 4.22
N ASN A 38 -11.48 -8.09 2.90
CA ASN A 38 -10.20 -7.95 2.20
C ASN A 38 -10.10 -6.66 1.36
N ILE A 39 -11.21 -5.92 1.24
CA ILE A 39 -11.27 -4.60 0.62
C ILE A 39 -11.50 -3.56 1.71
N PHE A 40 -10.67 -2.53 1.70
CA PHE A 40 -10.72 -1.43 2.65
C PHE A 40 -10.93 -0.12 1.90
N TYR A 41 -11.68 0.79 2.51
CA TYR A 41 -11.98 2.08 1.90
C TYR A 41 -11.15 3.19 2.54
N GLY A 42 -10.52 4.00 1.69
CA GLY A 42 -9.68 5.10 2.13
C GLY A 42 -9.82 6.35 1.26
N GLU A 43 -9.35 7.46 1.81
CA GLU A 43 -9.14 8.70 1.09
C GLU A 43 -7.77 8.62 0.40
N TRP A 44 -7.74 8.88 -0.91
CA TRP A 44 -6.54 8.87 -1.71
C TRP A 44 -6.17 10.29 -2.14
N LYS A 45 -5.11 10.86 -1.57
CA LYS A 45 -4.63 12.21 -1.90
C LYS A 45 -3.32 12.12 -2.67
N GLY A 46 -3.36 12.46 -3.96
CA GLY A 46 -2.15 12.57 -4.77
C GLY A 46 -1.17 13.60 -4.19
N SER A 47 0.12 13.40 -4.43
CA SER A 47 1.14 14.40 -4.15
C SER A 47 1.12 15.49 -5.22
N TYR A 48 1.30 16.75 -4.81
CA TYR A 48 1.34 17.91 -5.72
C TYR A 48 2.52 18.83 -5.37
N GLY A 49 2.93 19.65 -6.35
CA GLY A 49 3.98 20.67 -6.17
C GLY A 49 5.36 20.08 -5.89
N ASP A 50 6.12 20.71 -4.98
CA ASP A 50 7.50 20.33 -4.64
C ASP A 50 7.66 18.86 -4.24
N ARG A 51 6.61 18.26 -3.66
CA ARG A 51 6.62 16.83 -3.28
C ARG A 51 6.55 15.89 -4.48
N SER A 52 5.85 16.29 -5.54
CA SER A 52 5.83 15.55 -6.81
C SER A 52 7.20 15.66 -7.49
N LEU A 53 7.75 16.88 -7.56
CA LEU A 53 9.06 17.14 -8.18
C LEU A 53 10.21 16.40 -7.46
N ALA A 54 10.20 16.39 -6.13
CA ALA A 54 11.17 15.63 -5.36
C ALA A 54 11.03 14.11 -5.57
N ALA A 55 9.80 13.60 -5.67
CA ALA A 55 9.56 12.18 -5.94
C ALA A 55 10.00 11.79 -7.36
N GLU A 56 9.72 12.63 -8.36
CA GLU A 56 10.15 12.44 -9.75
C GLU A 56 11.67 12.30 -9.87
N SER A 57 12.44 13.09 -9.10
CA SER A 57 13.91 12.97 -9.08
C SER A 57 14.42 11.61 -8.56
N LEU A 58 13.58 10.86 -7.85
CA LEU A 58 13.87 9.51 -7.36
C LEU A 58 13.30 8.41 -8.29
N GLY A 59 12.83 8.78 -9.49
CA GLY A 59 12.20 7.85 -10.44
C GLY A 59 10.78 7.43 -10.05
N VAL A 60 10.17 8.10 -9.06
CA VAL A 60 8.77 7.85 -8.67
C VAL A 60 7.86 8.61 -9.63
N LYS A 61 7.01 7.86 -10.34
CA LYS A 61 6.04 8.42 -11.30
C LYS A 61 4.83 9.03 -10.63
N ASP A 62 4.36 8.39 -9.57
CA ASP A 62 3.20 8.85 -8.82
C ASP A 62 3.37 8.50 -7.34
N SER A 63 2.90 9.39 -6.47
CA SER A 63 2.86 9.14 -5.04
C SER A 63 1.60 9.72 -4.43
N ALA A 64 1.12 9.07 -3.37
CA ALA A 64 -0.09 9.48 -2.70
C ALA A 64 0.03 9.32 -1.18
N THR A 65 -0.64 10.21 -0.46
CA THR A 65 -0.95 10.03 0.95
C THR A 65 -2.33 9.39 1.06
N VAL A 66 -2.40 8.25 1.71
CA VAL A 66 -3.61 7.47 1.89
C VAL A 66 -4.04 7.55 3.35
N ARG A 67 -5.33 7.77 3.57
CA ARG A 67 -5.95 7.69 4.90
C ARG A 67 -7.04 6.65 4.90
N THR A 68 -7.02 5.75 5.86
CA THR A 68 -8.04 4.70 6.03
C THR A 68 -8.43 4.56 7.49
N PHE A 69 -9.49 3.81 7.78
CA PHE A 69 -9.83 3.46 9.15
C PHE A 69 -8.72 2.63 9.79
N TYR A 70 -8.55 2.79 11.10
CA TYR A 70 -7.61 1.96 11.81
C TYR A 70 -8.05 0.49 11.77
N ASN A 71 -7.13 -0.35 11.29
CA ASN A 71 -7.25 -1.80 11.34
C ASN A 71 -5.93 -2.35 11.90
N PRO A 72 -5.96 -3.08 13.03
CA PRO A 72 -4.73 -3.53 13.69
C PRO A 72 -3.93 -4.52 12.84
N VAL A 73 -4.58 -5.34 12.03
CA VAL A 73 -3.93 -6.31 11.12
C VAL A 73 -3.15 -5.56 10.04
N ILE A 74 -3.82 -4.60 9.38
CA ILE A 74 -3.17 -3.76 8.36
C ILE A 74 -2.04 -2.95 8.97
N TYR A 75 -2.26 -2.33 10.14
CA TYR A 75 -1.24 -1.52 10.81
C TYR A 75 0.03 -2.31 11.12
N ALA A 76 -0.12 -3.52 11.68
CA ALA A 76 1.02 -4.38 12.00
C ALA A 76 1.83 -4.72 10.75
N LYS A 77 1.15 -5.08 9.65
CA LYS A 77 1.78 -5.42 8.37
C LYS A 77 2.48 -4.23 7.73
N LEU A 78 1.84 -3.06 7.68
CA LEU A 78 2.43 -1.83 7.16
C LEU A 78 3.68 -1.38 7.94
N ARG A 79 3.80 -1.73 9.22
CA ARG A 79 4.95 -1.37 10.07
C ARG A 79 6.12 -2.35 9.95
N GLY A 80 5.85 -3.62 9.71
CA GLY A 80 6.86 -4.68 9.78
C GLY A 80 7.33 -5.21 8.43
N GLU A 81 6.51 -5.09 7.38
CA GLU A 81 6.69 -5.86 6.16
C GLU A 81 6.64 -4.98 4.91
N GLN A 82 7.13 -5.53 3.79
CA GLN A 82 7.01 -4.88 2.49
C GLN A 82 5.57 -5.05 2.00
N VAL A 83 4.85 -3.95 1.87
CA VAL A 83 3.44 -3.96 1.47
C VAL A 83 3.24 -3.26 0.13
N VAL A 84 2.38 -3.84 -0.70
CA VAL A 84 1.81 -3.26 -1.91
C VAL A 84 0.34 -2.96 -1.68
N VAL A 85 -0.10 -1.81 -2.16
CA VAL A 85 -1.47 -1.31 -2.07
C VAL A 85 -2.05 -1.24 -3.48
N ILE A 86 -3.14 -1.97 -3.69
CA ILE A 86 -3.87 -2.01 -4.95
C ILE A 86 -5.01 -1.00 -4.86
N LYS A 87 -4.92 0.08 -5.61
CA LYS A 87 -5.96 1.09 -5.73
C LYS A 87 -7.16 0.52 -6.50
N ASN A 88 -8.35 0.96 -6.15
CA ASN A 88 -9.63 0.56 -6.76
C ASN A 88 -9.97 -0.94 -6.66
N ALA A 89 -9.24 -1.72 -5.86
CA ALA A 89 -9.36 -3.19 -5.82
C ALA A 89 -9.32 -3.80 -7.24
N ASP A 90 -8.39 -3.30 -8.07
CA ASP A 90 -8.21 -3.75 -9.45
C ASP A 90 -7.78 -5.23 -9.50
N SER A 91 -8.64 -6.08 -10.05
CA SER A 91 -8.41 -7.52 -10.16
C SER A 91 -7.32 -7.90 -11.16
N THR A 92 -6.85 -6.96 -11.99
CA THR A 92 -5.76 -7.18 -12.95
C THR A 92 -4.38 -6.81 -12.39
N ALA A 93 -4.33 -6.34 -11.14
CA ALA A 93 -3.11 -5.80 -10.54
C ALA A 93 -2.12 -6.86 -10.04
N ILE A 94 -2.54 -8.12 -9.96
CA ILE A 94 -1.70 -9.28 -9.61
C ILE A 94 -1.70 -10.24 -10.81
N ILE A 95 -0.51 -10.55 -11.34
CA ILE A 95 -0.30 -11.51 -12.42
C ILE A 95 0.58 -12.63 -11.87
N ASP A 96 0.11 -13.88 -11.97
CA ASP A 96 0.80 -15.07 -11.47
C ASP A 96 1.26 -14.96 -10.00
N GLY A 97 0.46 -14.31 -9.15
CA GLY A 97 0.77 -14.12 -7.73
C GLY A 97 1.77 -13.00 -7.44
N VAL A 98 2.13 -12.18 -8.44
CA VAL A 98 3.07 -11.06 -8.31
C VAL A 98 2.38 -9.75 -8.71
N PRO A 99 2.56 -8.65 -7.95
CA PRO A 99 2.07 -7.34 -8.35
C PRO A 99 2.65 -6.86 -9.68
N ASP A 100 1.78 -6.51 -10.62
CA ASP A 100 2.18 -5.92 -11.89
C ASP A 100 2.59 -4.45 -11.70
N ARG A 101 3.90 -4.20 -11.67
CA ARG A 101 4.46 -2.84 -11.51
C ARG A 101 4.09 -1.89 -12.65
N ASN A 102 3.67 -2.41 -13.81
CA ASN A 102 3.20 -1.59 -14.92
C ASN A 102 1.76 -1.11 -14.72
N ASN A 103 0.98 -1.79 -13.87
CA ASN A 103 -0.39 -1.42 -13.61
C ASN A 103 -0.46 -0.08 -12.83
N PRO A 104 -1.22 0.91 -13.32
CA PRO A 104 -1.33 2.22 -12.68
C PRO A 104 -2.00 2.20 -11.29
N ASN A 105 -2.66 1.10 -10.92
CA ASN A 105 -3.29 0.90 -9.62
C ASN A 105 -2.38 0.21 -8.60
N VAL A 106 -1.16 -0.22 -8.98
CA VAL A 106 -0.20 -0.87 -8.08
C VAL A 106 0.73 0.17 -7.47
N TYR A 107 0.72 0.27 -6.14
CA TYR A 107 1.61 1.17 -5.41
C TYR A 107 2.37 0.41 -4.31
N GLU A 108 3.64 0.72 -4.14
CA GLU A 108 4.45 0.23 -3.02
C GLU A 108 4.33 1.17 -1.82
N LEU A 109 4.31 0.61 -0.61
CA LEU A 109 4.42 1.39 0.61
C LEU A 109 5.75 2.15 0.62
N TRP A 110 5.67 3.48 0.75
CA TRP A 110 6.84 4.33 0.81
C TRP A 110 7.23 4.66 2.26
N GLY A 111 6.25 4.79 3.15
CA GLY A 111 6.47 5.01 4.57
C GLY A 111 5.47 5.98 5.19
N GLY A 112 5.84 6.56 6.34
CA GLY A 112 4.98 7.49 7.06
C GLY A 112 3.74 6.85 7.66
N VAL A 113 3.83 5.56 8.03
CA VAL A 113 2.74 4.82 8.68
C VAL A 113 2.54 5.37 10.09
N ASP A 114 1.46 6.11 10.27
CA ASP A 114 1.04 6.73 11.53
C ASP A 114 -0.42 6.31 11.83
N ASN A 115 -0.71 5.96 13.08
CA ASN A 115 -2.06 5.71 13.59
C ASN A 115 -2.70 6.98 14.18
N MET A 116 -2.33 8.13 13.62
CA MET A 116 -2.58 9.50 14.07
C MET A 116 -2.43 9.65 15.59
N LYS A 117 -1.19 9.86 16.04
CA LYS A 117 -0.87 10.14 17.45
C LYS A 117 -1.37 9.08 18.43
N GLU A 118 -1.35 7.80 18.04
CA GLU A 118 -1.70 6.68 18.92
C GLU A 118 -3.18 6.60 19.36
N GLU A 119 -4.06 7.42 18.77
CA GLU A 119 -5.50 7.41 19.10
C GLU A 119 -6.24 6.22 18.44
N ASN A 120 -5.59 5.47 17.54
CA ASN A 120 -6.14 4.28 16.85
C ASN A 120 -7.49 4.53 16.14
N LEU A 121 -7.72 5.76 15.68
CA LEU A 121 -8.94 6.13 14.96
C LEU A 121 -8.78 5.95 13.44
N PHE A 122 -7.63 6.37 12.89
CA PHE A 122 -7.33 6.33 11.46
C PHE A 122 -5.86 5.98 11.25
N LEU A 123 -5.57 5.45 10.08
CA LEU A 123 -4.21 5.20 9.58
C LEU A 123 -3.92 6.20 8.47
N GLU A 124 -2.76 6.84 8.54
CA GLU A 124 -2.17 7.60 7.45
C GLU A 124 -0.88 6.92 7.03
N PHE A 125 -0.67 6.76 5.73
CA PHE A 125 0.57 6.26 5.17
C PHE A 125 0.78 6.81 3.76
N ARG A 126 2.00 6.69 3.24
CA ARG A 126 2.36 7.15 1.90
C ARG A 126 2.71 5.97 1.02
N VAL A 127 2.23 6.02 -0.20
CA VAL A 127 2.48 5.02 -1.23
C VAL A 127 3.10 5.69 -2.46
N ARG A 128 3.84 4.90 -3.24
CA ARG A 128 4.52 5.36 -4.45
C ARG A 128 4.45 4.32 -5.55
N ARG A 129 4.56 4.77 -6.79
CA ARG A 129 4.67 3.92 -7.98
C ARG A 129 5.87 4.35 -8.80
N TYR A 130 6.66 3.39 -9.23
CA TYR A 130 7.80 3.60 -10.14
C TYR A 130 7.36 3.41 -11.59
N GLU A 131 8.12 3.94 -12.55
CA GLU A 131 8.00 3.46 -13.92
C GLU A 131 8.41 1.99 -13.99
N GLY A 132 7.65 1.20 -14.73
CA GLY A 132 8.09 -0.13 -15.13
C GLY A 132 9.42 0.01 -15.87
N LEU A 133 10.42 -0.75 -15.42
CA LEU A 133 11.68 -0.90 -16.15
C LEU A 133 11.44 -1.63 -17.46
#